data_AF-A0A2T4JD69-F1
#
_entry.id   AF-A0A2T4JD69-F1
#
_cell.length_a   1.000
_cell.length_b   1.000
_cell.length_c   1.000
_cell.angle_alpha   90.00
_cell.angle_beta   90.00
_cell.angle_gamma   90.00
#
_symmetry.space_group_name_H-M   'P 1'
#
loop_
_entity.id
_entity.type
_entity.pdbx_description
1 polymer ?
#
loop_
_entity_poly.entity_id
_entity_poly.type
_entity_poly.pdbx_seq_one_letter_code
_entity_poly.pdbx_strand_id
1 'polypeptide(L)'
;MTGRVFAVVGPSGAGKDTLIAEAAAARPDLHVVRRVITRPSEAGGEPFEGVTEAEFAARRARGEFALFWQAHGLHYGIPASMAAALAAGRDVVFNASRAALETASARFPEMRVIHVTAPVAELARRLAARGRETEADIAERLTRSGYALPPGLPVQTVVNDGPLEAAIKTFIAAFETAPNDLARKTDHD
;
A
#
# COMPACT_ATOMS: atom_id res chain seq x y z
N MET A 1 -1.96 -12.97 -20.91
CA MET A 1 -0.94 -12.20 -20.18
C MET A 1 -1.18 -12.41 -18.69
N THR A 2 -0.13 -12.55 -17.88
CA THR A 2 -0.24 -12.60 -16.42
C THR A 2 -0.45 -11.20 -15.86
N GLY A 3 -1.21 -11.08 -14.78
CA GLY A 3 -1.43 -9.81 -14.09
C GLY A 3 -0.15 -9.29 -13.42
N ARG A 4 -0.12 -8.02 -13.06
CA ARG A 4 1.03 -7.35 -12.43
C ARG A 4 0.81 -7.20 -10.92
N VAL A 5 1.90 -7.03 -10.17
CA VAL A 5 1.87 -6.85 -8.71
C VAL A 5 2.17 -5.40 -8.35
N PHE A 6 1.30 -4.79 -7.53
CA PHE A 6 1.43 -3.43 -7.06
C PHE A 6 1.43 -3.38 -5.53
N ALA A 7 2.49 -2.82 -4.94
CA ALA A 7 2.55 -2.49 -3.52
C ALA A 7 2.24 -1.00 -3.32
N VAL A 8 1.21 -0.70 -2.54
CA VAL A 8 0.86 0.69 -2.20
C VAL A 8 1.48 1.02 -0.84
N VAL A 9 2.37 2.02 -0.82
CA VAL A 9 3.05 2.48 0.40
C VAL A 9 2.80 3.95 0.63
N GLY A 10 3.02 4.42 1.85
CA GLY A 10 2.82 5.81 2.20
C GLY A 10 2.52 6.01 3.67
N PRO A 11 2.64 7.25 4.18
CA PRO A 11 2.39 7.52 5.59
C PRO A 11 0.93 7.31 5.98
N SER A 12 0.70 7.20 7.29
CA SER A 12 -0.67 7.25 7.83
C SER A 12 -1.28 8.63 7.51
N GLY A 13 -2.57 8.67 7.17
CA GLY A 13 -3.23 9.91 6.74
C GLY A 13 -3.07 10.26 5.26
N ALA A 14 -2.23 9.55 4.50
CA ALA A 14 -2.06 9.79 3.06
C ALA A 14 -3.29 9.43 2.20
N GLY A 15 -4.26 8.69 2.74
CA GLY A 15 -5.50 8.31 2.03
C GLY A 15 -5.39 7.03 1.19
N LYS A 16 -4.36 6.21 1.38
CA LYS A 16 -4.15 4.93 0.67
C LYS A 16 -5.41 4.06 0.57
N ASP A 17 -6.02 3.76 1.71
CA ASP A 17 -7.15 2.84 1.81
C ASP A 17 -8.34 3.35 0.97
N THR A 18 -8.62 4.66 1.01
CA THR A 18 -9.63 5.30 0.18
C THR A 18 -9.28 5.20 -1.31
N LEU A 19 -8.05 5.57 -1.69
CA LEU A 19 -7.64 5.51 -3.11
C LEU A 19 -7.68 4.09 -3.67
N ILE A 20 -7.28 3.08 -2.88
CA ILE A 20 -7.37 1.67 -3.26
C ILE A 20 -8.83 1.25 -3.46
N ALA A 21 -9.72 1.62 -2.54
CA ALA A 21 -11.14 1.28 -2.64
C ALA A 21 -11.80 1.91 -3.87
N GLU A 22 -11.55 3.19 -4.12
CA GLU A 22 -12.08 3.92 -5.27
C GLU A 22 -11.50 3.38 -6.60
N ALA A 23 -10.21 3.06 -6.63
CA ALA A 23 -9.59 2.43 -7.79
C ALA A 23 -10.20 1.05 -8.08
N ALA A 24 -10.45 0.24 -7.04
CA ALA A 24 -11.08 -1.07 -7.21
C ALA A 24 -12.52 -0.95 -7.72
N ALA A 25 -13.26 0.07 -7.31
CA ALA A 25 -14.59 0.36 -7.85
C ALA A 25 -14.54 0.77 -9.34
N ALA A 26 -13.52 1.53 -9.73
CA ALA A 26 -13.33 1.98 -11.12
C ALA A 26 -12.65 0.94 -12.05
N ARG A 27 -11.92 -0.03 -11.48
CA ARG A 27 -11.14 -1.06 -12.20
C ARG A 27 -11.55 -2.47 -11.73
N PRO A 28 -12.60 -3.07 -12.32
CA PRO A 28 -13.04 -4.42 -11.95
C PRO A 28 -11.99 -5.51 -12.18
N ASP A 29 -11.02 -5.26 -13.06
CA ASP A 29 -9.87 -6.12 -13.33
C ASP A 29 -8.84 -6.07 -12.19
N LEU A 30 -8.85 -5.05 -11.33
CA LEU A 30 -7.98 -4.93 -10.17
C LEU A 30 -8.43 -5.87 -9.04
N HIS A 31 -7.50 -6.64 -8.51
CA HIS A 31 -7.68 -7.50 -7.36
C HIS A 31 -7.01 -6.88 -6.14
N VAL A 32 -7.81 -6.31 -5.25
CA VAL A 32 -7.31 -5.83 -3.94
C VAL A 32 -7.14 -7.02 -3.02
N VAL A 33 -5.90 -7.27 -2.58
CA VAL A 33 -5.62 -8.37 -1.66
C VAL A 33 -6.12 -8.00 -0.26
N ARG A 34 -6.99 -8.84 0.27
CA ARG A 34 -7.33 -8.82 1.70
C ARG A 34 -6.14 -9.35 2.49
N ARG A 35 -5.47 -8.48 3.24
CA ARG A 35 -4.29 -8.83 4.04
C ARG A 35 -4.69 -9.65 5.28
N VAL A 36 -3.79 -10.50 5.75
CA VAL A 36 -3.90 -11.17 7.05
C VAL A 36 -3.02 -10.43 8.04
N ILE A 37 -3.57 -10.00 9.18
CA ILE A 37 -2.86 -9.15 10.14
C ILE A 37 -3.08 -9.69 11.56
N THR A 38 -2.04 -9.67 12.40
CA THR A 38 -2.16 -10.09 13.82
C THR A 38 -2.83 -9.01 14.69
N ARG A 39 -3.99 -8.52 14.27
CA ARG A 39 -4.82 -7.55 15.01
C ARG A 39 -6.29 -7.98 14.95
N PRO A 40 -7.13 -7.64 15.94
CA PRO A 40 -8.55 -7.97 15.90
C PRO A 40 -9.22 -7.41 14.64
N SER A 41 -10.07 -8.20 13.98
CA SER A 41 -10.79 -7.80 12.75
C SER A 41 -11.70 -6.59 12.93
N GLU A 42 -12.11 -6.31 14.17
CA GLU A 42 -12.93 -5.17 14.57
C GLU A 42 -12.14 -3.84 14.62
N ALA A 43 -10.81 -3.91 14.54
CA ALA A 43 -9.97 -2.73 14.44
C ALA A 43 -10.17 -2.08 13.06
N GLY A 44 -11.03 -1.05 12.98
CA GLY A 44 -11.41 -0.40 11.72
C GLY A 44 -10.24 0.06 10.83
N GLY A 45 -10.56 0.40 9.59
CA GLY A 45 -9.59 0.70 8.52
C GLY A 45 -10.01 0.00 7.24
N GLU A 46 -9.08 -0.25 6.32
CA GLU A 46 -9.35 -1.12 5.18
C GLU A 46 -9.83 -2.53 5.59
N PRO A 47 -10.49 -3.28 4.68
CA PRO A 47 -10.80 -4.69 4.92
C PRO A 47 -9.53 -5.57 5.05
N PHE A 48 -9.41 -6.30 6.15
CA PHE A 48 -8.36 -7.30 6.39
C PHE A 48 -8.94 -8.53 7.10
N GLU A 49 -8.16 -9.59 7.22
CA GLU A 49 -8.44 -10.75 8.07
C GLU A 49 -7.58 -10.64 9.33
N GLY A 50 -8.24 -10.44 10.47
CA GLY A 50 -7.58 -10.44 11.77
C GLY A 50 -7.36 -11.85 12.30
N VAL A 51 -6.13 -12.16 12.71
CA VAL A 51 -5.75 -13.46 13.29
C VAL A 51 -4.92 -13.28 14.56
N THR A 52 -4.76 -14.34 15.34
CA THR A 52 -3.79 -14.36 16.44
C THR A 52 -2.37 -14.54 15.91
N GLU A 53 -1.35 -14.22 16.71
CA GLU A 53 0.04 -14.51 16.35
C GLU A 53 0.30 -16.00 16.14
N ALA A 54 -0.28 -16.86 16.99
CA ALA A 54 -0.17 -18.31 16.86
C ALA A 54 -0.74 -18.82 15.53
N GLU A 55 -1.91 -18.31 15.12
CA GLU A 55 -2.51 -18.66 13.84
C GLU A 55 -1.68 -18.13 12.67
N PHE A 56 -1.19 -16.90 12.75
CA PHE A 56 -0.30 -16.34 11.72
C PHE A 56 0.96 -17.20 11.54
N ALA A 57 1.60 -17.60 12.65
CA ALA A 57 2.78 -18.45 12.63
C ALA A 57 2.48 -19.83 12.01
N ALA A 58 1.33 -20.42 12.34
CA ALA A 58 0.89 -21.69 11.77
C ALA A 58 0.67 -21.59 10.25
N ARG A 59 -0.03 -20.54 9.77
CA ARG A 59 -0.23 -20.28 8.33
C ARG A 59 1.09 -20.07 7.59
N ARG A 60 2.02 -19.33 8.19
CA ARG A 60 3.37 -19.15 7.66
C ARG A 60 4.09 -20.49 7.51
N ALA A 61 4.05 -21.34 8.53
CA ALA A 61 4.68 -22.67 8.49
C ALA A 61 4.07 -23.57 7.40
N ARG A 62 2.79 -23.39 7.08
CA ARG A 62 2.08 -24.08 6.00
C ARG A 62 2.28 -23.47 4.60
N GLY A 63 3.04 -22.38 4.49
CA GLY A 63 3.31 -21.72 3.20
C GLY A 63 2.13 -20.95 2.62
N GLU A 64 1.17 -20.53 3.46
CA GLU A 64 -0.06 -19.85 3.01
C GLU A 64 0.14 -18.40 2.57
N PHE A 65 1.33 -17.83 2.77
CA PHE A 65 1.64 -16.45 2.42
C PHE A 65 2.57 -16.35 1.22
N ALA A 66 2.19 -15.54 0.23
CA ALA A 66 3.07 -15.13 -0.85
C ALA A 66 4.18 -14.20 -0.36
N LEU A 67 3.84 -13.35 0.61
CA LEU A 67 4.71 -12.36 1.25
C LEU A 67 4.26 -12.19 2.71
N PHE A 68 5.21 -12.01 3.62
CA PHE A 68 4.91 -11.64 5.01
C PHE A 68 6.02 -10.73 5.56
N TRP A 69 5.67 -9.87 6.51
CA TRP A 69 6.61 -8.98 7.20
C TRP A 69 6.09 -8.61 8.60
N GLN A 70 6.94 -7.98 9.41
CA GLN A 70 6.56 -7.41 10.69
C GLN A 70 6.70 -5.88 10.64
N ALA A 71 5.75 -5.16 11.23
CA ALA A 71 5.83 -3.71 11.41
C ALA A 71 4.99 -3.30 12.62
N HIS A 72 5.47 -2.32 13.41
CA HIS A 72 4.73 -1.77 14.56
C HIS A 72 4.23 -2.85 15.54
N GLY A 73 5.02 -3.90 15.78
CA GLY A 73 4.66 -5.01 16.67
C GLY A 73 3.61 -5.98 16.10
N LEU A 74 3.14 -5.78 14.87
CA LEU A 74 2.18 -6.65 14.20
C LEU A 74 2.83 -7.42 13.05
N HIS A 75 2.29 -8.59 12.74
CA HIS A 75 2.62 -9.36 11.55
C HIS A 75 1.57 -9.11 10.46
N TYR A 76 2.05 -9.07 9.23
CA TYR A 76 1.26 -8.84 8.04
C TYR A 76 1.58 -9.92 7.01
N GLY A 77 0.55 -10.44 6.35
CA GLY A 77 0.65 -11.48 5.35
C GLY A 77 -0.20 -11.15 4.13
N ILE A 78 0.37 -11.39 2.95
CA ILE A 78 -0.32 -11.41 1.67
C ILE A 78 -0.57 -12.88 1.32
N PRO A 79 -1.82 -13.36 1.28
CA PRO A 79 -2.12 -14.75 0.98
C PRO A 79 -1.57 -15.23 -0.37
N ALA A 80 -1.09 -16.47 -0.41
CA ALA A 80 -0.66 -17.15 -1.64
C ALA A 80 -1.77 -17.27 -2.69
N SER A 81 -3.04 -17.21 -2.27
CA SER A 81 -4.21 -17.21 -3.14
C SER A 81 -4.24 -16.06 -4.15
N MET A 82 -3.49 -14.96 -3.92
CA MET A 82 -3.35 -13.89 -4.92
C MET A 82 -2.80 -14.37 -6.27
N ALA A 83 -2.07 -15.49 -6.28
CA ALA A 83 -1.51 -16.09 -7.50
C ALA A 83 -2.60 -16.48 -8.50
N ALA A 84 -3.79 -16.86 -8.04
CA ALA A 84 -4.92 -17.18 -8.92
C ALA A 84 -5.42 -15.94 -9.69
N ALA A 85 -5.44 -14.77 -9.04
CA ALA A 85 -5.79 -13.51 -9.70
C ALA A 85 -4.75 -13.13 -10.76
N LEU A 86 -3.46 -13.24 -10.42
CA LEU A 86 -2.38 -12.99 -11.38
C LEU A 86 -2.45 -13.93 -12.58
N ALA A 87 -2.69 -15.22 -12.35
CA ALA A 87 -2.82 -16.22 -13.42
C ALA A 87 -4.03 -15.93 -14.33
N ALA A 88 -5.09 -15.36 -13.79
CA ALA A 88 -6.26 -14.91 -14.55
C ALA A 88 -6.04 -13.57 -15.30
N GLY A 89 -4.83 -13.02 -15.28
CA GLY A 89 -4.50 -11.76 -15.95
C GLY A 89 -4.96 -10.51 -15.19
N ARG A 90 -5.40 -10.64 -13.93
CA ARG A 90 -5.83 -9.52 -13.09
C ARG A 90 -4.65 -8.91 -12.38
N ASP A 91 -4.54 -7.59 -12.44
CA ASP A 91 -3.56 -6.87 -11.63
C ASP A 91 -3.90 -7.04 -10.14
N VAL A 92 -2.88 -7.26 -9.33
CA VAL A 92 -3.02 -7.42 -7.89
C VAL A 92 -2.43 -6.21 -7.19
N VAL A 93 -3.19 -5.65 -6.24
CA VAL A 93 -2.74 -4.53 -5.41
C VAL A 93 -2.88 -4.87 -3.93
N PHE A 94 -1.87 -4.50 -3.14
CA PHE A 94 -1.95 -4.62 -1.68
C PHE A 94 -1.34 -3.41 -0.98
N ASN A 95 -1.90 -3.07 0.18
CA ASN A 95 -1.38 -2.03 1.06
C ASN A 95 -0.15 -2.57 1.82
N ALA A 96 1.00 -1.97 1.62
CA ALA A 96 2.27 -2.41 2.18
C ALA A 96 2.82 -1.39 3.19
N SER A 97 3.73 -1.86 4.04
CA SER A 97 4.62 -0.97 4.79
C SER A 97 5.93 -0.79 4.03
N ARG A 98 6.68 0.26 4.37
CA ARG A 98 8.02 0.48 3.82
C ARG A 98 8.96 -0.70 4.14
N ALA A 99 8.81 -1.31 5.32
CA ALA A 99 9.58 -2.48 5.75
C ALA A 99 9.29 -3.74 4.90
N ALA A 100 8.17 -3.78 4.19
CA ALA A 100 7.83 -4.90 3.32
C ALA A 100 8.55 -4.84 1.96
N LEU A 101 9.00 -3.65 1.53
CA LEU A 101 9.37 -3.41 0.13
C LEU A 101 10.57 -4.22 -0.34
N GLU A 102 11.59 -4.38 0.50
CA GLU A 102 12.79 -5.15 0.15
C GLU A 102 12.48 -6.65 -0.01
N THR A 103 11.73 -7.22 0.93
CA THR A 103 11.27 -8.62 0.81
C THR A 103 10.31 -8.79 -0.35
N ALA A 104 9.43 -7.82 -0.59
CA ALA A 104 8.46 -7.85 -1.68
C ALA A 104 9.14 -7.78 -3.05
N SER A 105 10.16 -6.93 -3.23
CA SER A 105 10.89 -6.83 -4.50
C SER A 105 11.74 -8.08 -4.78
N ALA A 106 12.34 -8.69 -3.76
CA ALA A 106 13.02 -9.98 -3.90
C ALA A 106 12.05 -11.10 -4.31
N ARG A 107 10.82 -11.08 -3.76
CA ARG A 107 9.79 -12.09 -4.04
C ARG A 107 9.09 -11.89 -5.39
N PHE A 108 8.91 -10.64 -5.79
CA PHE A 108 8.21 -10.20 -7.00
C PHE A 108 9.08 -9.18 -7.74
N PRO A 109 10.06 -9.63 -8.56
CA PRO A 109 11.02 -8.73 -9.21
C PRO A 109 10.39 -7.68 -10.13
N GLU A 110 9.22 -7.98 -10.71
CA GLU A 110 8.47 -7.08 -11.59
C GLU A 110 7.42 -6.23 -10.85
N MET A 111 7.39 -6.30 -9.51
CA MET A 111 6.49 -5.49 -8.68
C MET A 111 6.72 -4.00 -8.94
N ARG A 112 5.61 -3.26 -8.99
CA ARG A 112 5.60 -1.80 -8.99
C ARG A 112 5.17 -1.25 -7.64
N VAL A 113 5.70 -0.09 -7.28
CA VAL A 113 5.36 0.57 -6.02
C VAL A 113 4.59 1.85 -6.32
N ILE A 114 3.42 2.00 -5.71
CA ILE A 114 2.67 3.26 -5.74
C ILE A 114 2.85 3.92 -4.37
N HIS A 115 3.60 5.02 -4.34
CA HIS A 115 3.84 5.79 -3.13
C HIS A 115 2.81 6.91 -3.00
N VAL A 116 1.83 6.73 -2.13
CA VAL A 116 0.83 7.76 -1.83
C VAL A 116 1.35 8.63 -0.70
N THR A 117 1.41 9.94 -0.90
CA THR A 117 1.86 10.91 0.11
C THR A 117 0.98 12.15 0.13
N ALA A 118 1.20 13.04 1.09
CA ALA A 118 0.61 14.37 1.15
C ALA A 118 1.56 15.31 1.93
N PRO A 119 1.42 16.64 1.82
CA PRO A 119 2.15 17.59 2.64
C PRO A 119 2.02 17.27 4.13
N VAL A 120 3.11 17.44 4.89
CA VAL A 120 3.15 17.11 6.32
C VAL A 120 2.02 17.79 7.10
N ALA A 121 1.71 19.05 6.79
CA ALA A 121 0.61 19.78 7.40
C ALA A 121 -0.76 19.11 7.16
N GLU A 122 -0.97 18.56 5.96
CA GLU A 122 -2.21 17.87 5.61
C GLU A 122 -2.29 16.49 6.26
N LEU A 123 -1.17 15.76 6.32
CA LEU A 123 -1.09 14.51 7.08
C LEU A 123 -1.41 14.73 8.57
N ALA A 124 -0.84 15.77 9.18
CA ALA A 124 -1.10 16.15 10.56
C ALA A 124 -2.58 16.47 10.78
N ARG A 125 -3.17 17.32 9.92
CA ARG A 125 -4.59 17.68 9.97
C ARG A 125 -5.50 16.47 9.88
N ARG A 126 -5.22 15.54 8.94
CA ARG A 126 -6.00 14.30 8.76
C ARG A 126 -5.86 13.32 9.91
N LEU A 127 -4.68 13.23 10.53
CA LEU A 127 -4.47 12.41 11.72
C LEU A 127 -5.23 12.99 12.92
N ALA A 128 -5.13 14.30 13.16
CA ALA A 128 -5.85 14.98 14.23
C ALA A 128 -7.38 14.82 14.09
N ALA A 129 -7.91 14.96 12.87
CA ALA A 129 -9.34 14.82 12.59
C ALA A 129 -9.91 13.42 12.89
N ARG A 130 -9.06 12.38 12.99
CA ARG A 130 -9.49 11.01 13.36
C ARG A 130 -9.77 10.86 14.85
N GLY A 131 -9.24 11.75 15.69
CA GLY A 131 -9.48 11.77 17.14
C GLY A 131 -9.00 10.53 17.90
N ARG A 132 -8.11 9.70 17.33
CA ARG A 132 -7.62 8.45 17.93
C ARG A 132 -6.20 8.53 18.47
N GLU A 133 -5.52 9.66 18.26
CA GLU A 133 -4.09 9.84 18.50
C GLU A 133 -3.85 11.15 19.26
N THR A 134 -2.89 11.16 20.19
CA THR A 134 -2.44 12.40 20.84
C THR A 134 -1.55 13.22 19.89
N GLU A 135 -1.31 14.50 20.19
CA GLU A 135 -0.37 15.32 19.41
C GLU A 135 1.04 14.71 19.35
N ALA A 136 1.49 14.10 20.45
CA ALA A 136 2.77 13.39 20.51
C ALA A 136 2.80 12.16 19.57
N ASP A 137 1.71 11.37 19.55
CA ASP A 137 1.58 10.23 18.63
C ASP A 137 1.57 10.69 17.15
N ILE A 138 0.92 11.82 16.87
CA ILE A 138 0.89 12.42 15.53
C ILE A 138 2.30 12.87 15.12
N ALA A 139 3.01 13.59 15.98
CA ALA A 139 4.37 14.05 15.72
C ALA A 139 5.31 12.87 15.44
N GLU A 140 5.27 11.81 16.25
CA GLU A 140 6.09 10.61 16.04
C GLU A 140 5.79 9.93 14.69
N ARG A 141 4.50 9.86 14.32
CA ARG A 141 4.07 9.31 13.01
C ARG A 141 4.59 10.16 11.84
N LEU A 142 4.60 11.48 11.97
CA LEU A 142 5.11 12.37 10.93
C LEU A 142 6.63 12.26 10.77
N THR A 143 7.39 12.13 11.86
CA THR A 143 8.84 11.87 11.77
C THR A 143 9.13 10.56 11.02
N ARG A 144 8.35 9.50 11.28
CA ARG A 144 8.46 8.21 10.56
C ARG A 144 8.04 8.30 9.08
N SER A 145 7.26 9.31 8.72
CA SER A 145 6.82 9.52 7.35
C SER A 145 7.96 9.98 6.45
N GLY A 146 8.97 10.66 7.00
CA GLY A 146 10.10 11.24 6.26
C GLY A 146 11.19 10.27 5.79
N TYR A 147 11.22 8.99 6.19
CA TYR A 147 12.26 8.08 5.71
C TYR A 147 12.08 7.73 4.22
N ALA A 148 13.19 7.71 3.48
CA ALA A 148 13.23 7.37 2.06
C ALA A 148 12.80 5.91 1.80
N LEU A 149 12.17 5.67 0.64
CA LEU A 149 11.92 4.31 0.15
C LEU A 149 13.26 3.64 -0.25
N PRO A 150 13.36 2.30 -0.22
CA PRO A 150 14.53 1.61 -0.73
C PRO A 150 14.85 2.04 -2.17
N PRO A 151 16.11 2.31 -2.51
CA PRO A 151 16.50 2.72 -3.85
C PRO A 151 16.30 1.59 -4.87
N GLY A 152 16.21 1.95 -6.15
CA GLY A 152 16.15 0.98 -7.25
C GLY A 152 14.78 0.33 -7.49
N LEU A 153 13.75 0.68 -6.70
CA LEU A 153 12.39 0.22 -6.94
C LEU A 153 11.69 1.09 -8.00
N PRO A 154 10.88 0.48 -8.89
CA PRO A 154 10.01 1.23 -9.80
C PRO A 154 8.86 1.87 -9.00
N VAL A 155 9.05 3.12 -8.60
CA VAL A 155 8.10 3.88 -7.77
C VAL A 155 7.37 4.93 -8.60
N GLN A 156 6.05 5.00 -8.45
CA GLN A 156 5.25 6.13 -8.88
C GLN A 156 4.65 6.83 -7.68
N THR A 157 4.87 8.14 -7.58
CA THR A 157 4.38 8.94 -6.45
C THR A 157 3.06 9.60 -6.79
N VAL A 158 2.08 9.41 -5.90
CA VAL A 158 0.77 10.06 -5.94
C VAL A 158 0.69 11.01 -4.75
N VAL A 159 0.64 12.32 -5.03
CA VAL A 159 0.44 13.33 -3.98
C VAL A 159 -1.05 13.59 -3.83
N ASN A 160 -1.57 13.32 -2.64
CA ASN A 160 -2.98 13.46 -2.28
C ASN A 160 -3.19 14.73 -1.45
N ASP A 161 -2.97 15.88 -2.08
CA ASP A 161 -3.04 17.23 -1.51
C ASP A 161 -4.20 18.09 -2.06
N GLY A 162 -4.90 17.61 -3.08
CA GLY A 162 -6.04 18.27 -3.71
C GLY A 162 -7.38 17.55 -3.51
N PRO A 163 -8.38 17.85 -4.36
CA PRO A 163 -9.67 17.16 -4.38
C PRO A 163 -9.51 15.66 -4.56
N LEU A 164 -10.37 14.88 -3.90
CA LEU A 164 -10.29 13.42 -3.88
C LEU A 164 -10.37 12.83 -5.30
N GLU A 165 -11.22 13.38 -6.15
CA GLU A 165 -11.42 12.94 -7.53
C GLU A 165 -10.15 13.07 -8.38
N ALA A 166 -9.35 14.13 -8.14
CA ALA A 166 -8.07 14.32 -8.82
C ALA A 166 -7.04 13.28 -8.34
N ALA A 167 -6.99 13.03 -7.03
CA ALA A 167 -6.11 12.01 -6.47
C ALA A 167 -6.46 10.59 -6.95
N ILE A 168 -7.75 10.26 -7.07
CA ILE A 168 -8.22 8.98 -7.63
C ILE A 168 -7.75 8.81 -9.07
N LYS A 169 -7.93 9.83 -9.92
CA LYS A 169 -7.48 9.78 -11.32
C LYS A 169 -5.98 9.53 -11.43
N THR A 170 -5.18 10.28 -10.67
CA THR A 170 -3.71 10.10 -10.64
C THR A 170 -3.33 8.71 -10.13
N PHE A 171 -4.03 8.21 -9.11
CA PHE A 171 -3.78 6.88 -8.56
C PHE A 171 -4.12 5.76 -9.56
N ILE A 172 -5.23 5.87 -10.30
CA ILE A 172 -5.59 4.91 -11.36
C ILE A 172 -4.57 4.95 -12.51
N ALA A 173 -4.15 6.14 -12.94
CA ALA A 173 -3.11 6.30 -13.97
C ALA A 173 -1.78 5.65 -13.55
N ALA A 174 -1.50 5.54 -12.25
CA ALA A 174 -0.28 4.91 -11.76
C ALA A 174 -0.20 3.39 -12.02
N PHE A 175 -1.32 2.73 -12.32
CA PHE A 175 -1.32 1.32 -12.73
C PHE A 175 -0.94 1.14 -14.21
N GLU A 176 -1.11 2.17 -15.03
CA GLU A 176 -0.93 2.11 -16.49
C GLU A 176 0.45 2.61 -16.91
N THR A 177 0.94 3.62 -16.19
CA THR A 177 2.19 4.30 -16.55
C THR A 177 3.38 3.37 -16.36
N ALA A 178 4.29 3.30 -17.34
CA ALA A 178 5.58 2.64 -17.13
C ALA A 178 6.42 3.47 -16.13
N PRO A 179 7.30 2.87 -15.31
CA PRO A 179 8.07 3.60 -14.29
C PRO A 179 8.90 4.78 -14.82
N ASN A 180 9.10 4.89 -16.13
CA ASN A 180 9.96 5.89 -16.79
C ASN A 180 9.24 7.05 -17.51
N ASP A 181 7.90 7.11 -17.53
CA ASP A 181 7.20 8.08 -18.40
C ASP A 181 6.93 9.46 -17.78
N LEU A 182 7.14 9.65 -16.47
CA LEU A 182 6.87 10.93 -15.79
C LEU A 182 8.11 11.81 -15.58
N ALA A 183 9.32 11.26 -15.68
CA ALA A 183 10.57 12.02 -15.55
C ALA A 183 10.98 12.78 -16.83
N ARG A 184 10.24 12.62 -17.94
CA ARG A 184 10.51 13.30 -19.22
C ARG A 184 9.65 14.52 -19.50
N LYS A 185 8.80 14.94 -18.55
CA LYS A 185 7.83 16.04 -18.76
C LYS A 185 8.20 17.37 -18.09
N THR A 186 9.39 17.51 -17.51
CA THR A 186 9.86 18.76 -16.88
C THR A 186 10.96 19.50 -17.64
N ASP A 187 11.42 19.02 -18.80
CA ASP A 187 12.49 19.66 -19.58
C ASP A 187 12.00 20.16 -20.95
N HIS A 188 10.86 20.85 -20.98
CA HIS A 188 10.56 21.76 -22.09
C HIS A 188 9.61 22.86 -21.63
N ASP A 189 10.19 23.96 -21.16
CA ASP A 189 9.79 25.34 -21.45
C ASP A 189 11.03 26.25 -21.28
#